data_AF-A0A6I3V0F3-F1
#
_entry.id   AF-A0A6I3V0F3-F1
#
_cell.length_a   1.000
_cell.length_b   1.000
_cell.length_c   1.000
_cell.angle_alpha   90.00
_cell.angle_beta   90.00
_cell.angle_gamma   90.00
#
_symmetry.space_group_name_H-M   'P 1'
#
loop_
_entity.id
_entity.type
_entity.pdbx_description
1 polymer ?
#
loop_
_entity_poly.entity_id
_entity_poly.type
_entity_poly.pdbx_seq_one_letter_code
_entity_poly.pdbx_strand_id
1 'polypeptide(L)'
;LDKDIQRVMVALDIREDTVAEAIEKGVDLIIAKHAPIFRPIKDLVASRPQNQIYIDLIKHDIAVYVSHTNIDIVDNGLNDWFCQMLG
;
A
#
# COMPACT_ATOMS: atom_id res chain seq x y z
N LEU A 1 -16.15 -0.52 -7.73
CA LEU A 1 -15.41 -0.98 -6.55
C LEU A 1 -15.90 -0.14 -5.40
N ASP A 2 -17.03 -0.55 -4.84
CA ASP A 2 -17.57 -0.07 -3.58
C ASP A 2 -18.02 -1.36 -2.90
N LYS A 3 -17.15 -1.89 -2.04
CA LYS A 3 -17.37 -3.12 -1.27
C LYS A 3 -17.26 -2.75 0.20
N ASP A 4 -18.05 -3.41 1.04
CA ASP A 4 -17.83 -3.35 2.48
C ASP A 4 -16.47 -3.97 2.80
N ILE A 5 -15.69 -3.30 3.66
CA ILE A 5 -14.38 -3.75 4.11
C ILE A 5 -14.42 -4.02 5.62
N GLN A 6 -13.67 -5.02 6.09
CA GLN A 6 -13.57 -5.37 7.50
C GLN A 6 -12.19 -5.07 8.08
N ARG A 7 -11.13 -5.14 7.26
CA ARG A 7 -9.75 -5.05 7.74
C ARG A 7 -8.90 -4.14 6.87
N VAL A 8 -8.24 -3.19 7.52
CA VAL A 8 -7.30 -2.24 6.91
C VAL A 8 -5.89 -2.51 7.44
N MET A 9 -4.90 -2.50 6.55
CA MET A 9 -3.48 -2.55 6.89
C MET A 9 -2.81 -1.23 6.50
N VAL A 10 -1.93 -0.73 7.36
CA VAL A 10 -1.08 0.43 7.05
C VAL A 10 0.34 -0.06 6.76
N ALA A 11 0.93 0.40 5.66
CA ALA A 11 2.26 -0.03 5.23
C ALA A 11 3.11 1.15 4.73
N LEU A 12 4.44 1.02 4.82
CA LEU A 12 5.36 1.95 4.18
C LEU A 12 5.48 1.62 2.67
N ASP A 13 5.89 0.39 2.40
CA ASP A 13 6.08 -0.19 1.06
C ASP A 13 5.20 -1.43 0.91
N ILE A 14 4.80 -1.72 -0.33
CA ILE A 14 4.11 -2.97 -0.68
C ILE A 14 5.11 -3.87 -1.40
N ARG A 15 5.62 -4.86 -0.67
CA ARG A 15 6.54 -5.90 -1.15
C ARG A 15 5.89 -7.27 -1.07
N GLU A 16 6.59 -8.28 -1.55
CA GLU A 16 6.16 -9.68 -1.55
C GLU A 16 5.68 -10.13 -0.17
N ASP A 17 6.44 -9.82 0.89
CA ASP A 17 6.09 -10.17 2.28
C ASP A 17 4.86 -9.40 2.78
N THR A 18 4.71 -8.12 2.40
CA THR A 18 3.54 -7.30 2.74
C THR A 18 2.26 -7.87 2.12
N VAL A 19 2.35 -8.35 0.88
CA VAL A 19 1.21 -8.99 0.20
C VAL A 19 0.88 -10.32 0.87
N ALA A 20 1.88 -11.13 1.21
CA ALA A 20 1.68 -12.39 1.91
C ALA A 20 1.01 -12.17 3.28
N GLU A 21 1.46 -11.19 4.05
CA GLU A 21 0.86 -10.81 5.33
C GLU A 21 -0.59 -10.34 5.17
N ALA A 22 -0.86 -9.51 4.15
CA ALA A 22 -2.22 -9.02 3.87
C ALA A 22 -3.18 -10.17 3.55
N ILE A 23 -2.73 -11.14 2.75
CA ILE A 23 -3.51 -12.34 2.40
C ILE A 23 -3.75 -13.20 3.65
N GLU A 24 -2.69 -13.50 4.41
CA GLU A 24 -2.79 -14.32 5.64
C GLU A 24 -3.78 -13.73 6.64
N LYS A 25 -3.74 -12.40 6.81
CA LYS A 25 -4.61 -11.67 7.74
C LYS A 25 -5.99 -11.37 7.17
N GLY A 26 -6.28 -11.66 5.90
CA GLY A 26 -7.55 -11.32 5.25
C GLY A 26 -7.80 -9.81 5.24
N VAL A 27 -6.80 -9.03 4.80
CA VAL A 27 -6.90 -7.58 4.65
C VAL A 27 -7.68 -7.24 3.38
N ASP A 28 -8.58 -6.27 3.47
CA ASP A 28 -9.38 -5.81 2.32
C ASP A 28 -8.79 -4.54 1.68
N LEU A 29 -8.11 -3.71 2.49
CA LEU A 29 -7.51 -2.44 2.07
C LEU A 29 -6.13 -2.23 2.69
N ILE A 30 -5.16 -1.90 1.86
CA ILE A 30 -3.85 -1.41 2.29
C ILE A 30 -3.77 0.10 2.05
N ILE A 31 -3.47 0.87 3.11
CA ILE A 31 -3.07 2.28 2.99
C ILE A 31 -1.55 2.32 3.03
N ALA A 32 -0.92 2.66 1.91
CA ALA A 32 0.53 2.68 1.75
C ALA A 32 1.08 4.10 1.59
N LYS A 33 2.30 4.35 2.09
CA LYS A 33 3.01 5.60 1.80
C LYS A 33 3.54 5.61 0.37
N HIS A 34 4.39 4.64 0.02
CA HIS A 34 5.01 4.59 -1.30
C HIS A 34 4.10 3.88 -2.32
N ALA A 35 3.91 4.51 -3.47
CA ALA A 35 3.03 3.98 -4.50
C ALA A 35 3.62 2.69 -5.12
N PRO A 36 2.88 1.56 -5.12
CA PRO A 36 3.34 0.36 -5.82
C PRO A 36 3.39 0.60 -7.34
N ILE A 37 2.52 1.48 -7.86
CA ILE A 37 2.54 1.97 -9.25
C ILE A 37 3.05 3.42 -9.26
N PHE A 38 4.37 3.61 -9.24
CA PHE A 38 4.99 4.94 -9.30
C PHE A 38 5.38 5.38 -10.73
N ARG A 39 5.24 4.47 -11.70
CA ARG A 39 5.42 4.70 -13.14
C ARG A 39 4.37 3.90 -13.92
N PRO A 40 4.02 4.31 -15.15
CA PRO A 40 3.09 3.56 -15.99
C PRO A 40 3.53 2.12 -16.20
N ILE A 41 2.59 1.18 -16.01
CA ILE A 41 2.80 -0.26 -16.25
C ILE A 41 2.85 -0.49 -17.77
N LYS A 42 3.89 -1.18 -18.24
CA LYS A 42 4.09 -1.45 -19.68
C LYS A 42 3.43 -2.75 -20.16
N ASP A 43 3.36 -3.75 -19.28
CA ASP A 43 2.80 -5.08 -19.54
C ASP A 43 2.38 -5.73 -18.21
N LEU A 44 1.62 -6.83 -18.26
CA LEU A 44 1.18 -7.61 -17.09
C LEU A 44 1.77 -9.03 -17.10
N VAL A 45 3.01 -9.19 -17.57
CA VAL A 45 3.67 -10.50 -17.61
C VAL A 45 4.01 -10.95 -16.18
N ALA A 46 3.48 -12.11 -15.76
CA ALA A 46 3.60 -12.63 -14.40
C ALA A 46 5.03 -12.96 -13.94
N SER A 47 5.95 -13.24 -14.88
CA SER A 47 7.36 -13.49 -14.54
C SER A 47 8.11 -12.25 -14.03
N ARG A 48 7.52 -11.06 -14.12
CA ARG A 48 8.08 -9.84 -13.52
C ARG A 48 7.64 -9.75 -12.05
N PRO A 49 8.58 -9.63 -11.08
CA PRO A 49 8.23 -9.59 -9.65
C PRO A 49 7.19 -8.52 -9.29
N GLN A 50 7.33 -7.31 -9.85
CA GLN A 50 6.39 -6.22 -9.60
C GLN A 50 4.98 -6.53 -10.12
N ASN A 51 4.86 -7.18 -11.27
CA ASN A 51 3.57 -7.56 -11.82
C ASN A 51 2.94 -8.69 -11.02
N GLN A 52 3.74 -9.60 -10.47
CA GLN A 52 3.27 -10.65 -9.59
C GLN A 52 2.61 -10.08 -8.33
N ILE A 53 3.19 -9.04 -7.72
CA ILE A 53 2.55 -8.28 -6.62
C ILE A 53 1.17 -7.76 -7.03
N TYR A 54 1.04 -7.14 -8.21
CA TYR A 54 -0.25 -6.64 -8.68
C TYR A 54 -1.26 -7.77 -8.89
N ILE A 55 -0.81 -8.88 -9.49
CA ILE A 55 -1.65 -10.04 -9.76
C ILE A 55 -2.18 -10.63 -8.45
N ASP A 56 -1.33 -10.74 -7.43
CA ASP A 56 -1.71 -11.31 -6.14
C ASP A 56 -2.68 -10.39 -5.38
N LEU A 57 -2.46 -9.08 -5.38
CA LEU A 57 -3.40 -8.11 -4.82
C LEU A 57 -4.77 -8.18 -5.52
N ILE A 58 -4.79 -8.22 -6.85
CA ILE A 58 -6.02 -8.29 -7.64
C ILE A 58 -6.77 -9.60 -7.38
N LYS A 59 -6.07 -10.75 -7.37
CA LYS A 59 -6.69 -12.07 -7.17
C LYS A 59 -7.29 -12.27 -5.78
N HIS A 60 -6.80 -11.54 -4.78
CA HIS A 60 -7.30 -11.61 -3.42
C HIS A 60 -8.21 -10.42 -3.06
N ASP A 61 -8.66 -9.65 -4.05
CA ASP A 61 -9.56 -8.50 -3.87
C ASP A 61 -9.01 -7.41 -2.90
N ILE A 62 -7.69 -7.29 -2.79
CA ILE A 62 -7.04 -6.34 -1.86
C ILE A 62 -6.88 -4.99 -2.55
N ALA A 63 -7.61 -3.99 -2.07
CA ALA A 63 -7.47 -2.62 -2.55
C ALA A 63 -6.19 -1.97 -2.00
N VAL A 64 -5.61 -1.05 -2.77
CA VAL A 64 -4.48 -0.23 -2.33
C VAL A 64 -4.80 1.25 -2.49
N TYR A 65 -4.64 2.02 -1.41
CA TYR A 65 -4.73 3.47 -1.40
C TYR A 65 -3.36 4.07 -1.04
N VAL A 66 -2.98 5.15 -1.71
CA VAL A 66 -1.67 5.80 -1.51
C VAL A 66 -1.84 7.13 -0.79
N SER A 67 -1.17 7.26 0.36
CA SER A 67 -0.97 8.51 1.08
C SER A 67 0.52 8.84 1.11
N HIS A 68 1.01 9.43 0.02
CA HIS A 68 2.45 9.66 -0.20
C HIS A 68 2.94 10.99 0.41
N THR A 69 3.04 12.06 -0.37
CA THR A 69 3.53 13.36 0.14
C THR A 69 2.48 14.14 0.91
N ASN A 70 1.20 13.79 0.78
CA ASN A 70 0.13 14.45 1.54
C ASN A 70 0.28 14.24 3.05
N ILE A 71 0.67 13.04 3.52
CA ILE A 71 0.96 12.80 4.95
C ILE A 71 2.26 13.47 5.40
N ASP A 72 3.19 13.74 4.48
CA ASP A 72 4.42 14.47 4.76
C ASP A 72 4.16 15.97 4.98
N ILE A 73 3.05 16.51 4.45
CA ILE A 73 2.77 17.95 4.37
C ILE A 73 1.65 18.40 5.32
N VAL A 74 0.65 17.56 5.58
CA VAL A 74 -0.52 17.94 6.38
C VAL A 74 -0.14 18.28 7.82
N ASP A 75 -0.85 19.24 8.43
CA ASP A 75 -0.77 19.51 9.86
C ASP A 75 -1.02 18.23 10.69
N ASN A 76 -0.24 18.05 11.74
CA ASN A 76 -0.17 16.83 12.54
C ASN A 76 0.19 15.58 11.71
N GLY A 77 0.96 15.77 10.64
CA GLY A 77 1.45 14.72 9.75
C GLY A 77 2.83 14.20 10.15
N LEU A 78 3.46 13.45 9.24
CA LEU A 78 4.68 12.70 9.51
C LEU A 78 5.84 13.59 9.99
N ASN A 79 6.05 14.73 9.34
CA ASN A 79 7.14 15.63 9.68
C ASN A 79 6.91 16.33 11.03
N ASP A 80 5.66 16.63 11.39
CA ASP A 80 5.34 17.16 12.72
C ASP A 80 5.65 16.14 13.82
N TRP A 81 5.33 14.86 13.58
CA TRP A 81 5.68 13.79 14.51
C TRP A 81 7.19 13.64 14.69
N PHE A 82 7.97 13.78 13.61
CA PHE A 82 9.42 13.80 13.72
C PHE A 82 9.93 14.97 14.56
N CYS A 83 9.41 16.18 14.37
CA CYS A 83 9.75 17.32 15.21
C CYS A 83 9.39 17.07 16.69
N GLN A 84 8.20 16.53 16.98
CA GLN A 84 7.78 16.21 18.34
C GLN A 84 8.69 15.18 19.02
N MET A 85 9.17 14.18 18.27
CA MET A 85 10.07 13.14 18.79
C MET A 85 11.49 13.65 19.06
N LEU A 86 11.94 14.67 18.34
CA LEU A 86 13.29 15.23 18.45
C LEU A 86 13.39 16.41 19.42
N GLY A 87 12.27 17.05 19.77
CA GLY A 87 12.21 18.25 20.60
C GLY A 87 12.56 19.52 19.83
#